data_AF-A0A5M9H5S3-F1
#
_entry.id   AF-A0A5M9H5S3-F1
#
_cell.length_a   1.000
_cell.length_b   1.000
_cell.length_c   1.000
_cell.angle_alpha   90.00
_cell.angle_beta   90.00
_cell.angle_gamma   90.00
#
_symmetry.space_group_name_H-M   'P 1'
#
loop_
_entity.id
_entity.type
_entity.pdbx_description
1 polymer ?
#
loop_
_entity_poly.entity_id
_entity_poly.type
_entity_poly.pdbx_seq_one_letter_code
_entity_poly.pdbx_strand_id
1 'polypeptide(L)'
;MNNSFAVRREVMQHIEKFMLDNMNNYLKSIDTIWQPSDFLPDSTKGNFFEEVKELRESAKGLSYDLLAVLIGDTITEEALPTYESWLTMVEGVSKDEEGGWMKWVRHWTSEENRHGDLLNKYLYLSGRVNMRQLEVSTQYLLADGFDIGTDQDPYRNFIYTSFQELATNISHRRVASLAKRDGDTLLSKMCGVIASDEARHARAYKDFISEIIKVDPNEVLLAFEDMMRKKIVMPAHFLRELGKKAGETFTHFADAAQRLGVYTSVDYVDILKQLINDWEIEGLRSLNDAGEKARDYLMKLPDRLSRIAERMKNPTLEYQFKWIHAM
;
A
#
# COMPACT_ATOMS: atom_id res chain seq x y z
N MET A 1 -15.11 30.07 -7.57
CA MET A 1 -14.77 28.64 -7.66
C MET A 1 -13.79 28.48 -8.81
N ASN A 2 -12.61 27.92 -8.54
CA ASN A 2 -11.49 27.87 -9.49
C ASN A 2 -11.83 27.04 -10.72
N ASN A 3 -11.53 27.54 -11.92
CA ASN A 3 -11.83 26.92 -13.21
C ASN A 3 -11.22 25.50 -13.36
N SER A 4 -10.15 25.17 -12.62
CA SER A 4 -9.53 23.84 -12.64
C SER A 4 -10.40 22.72 -12.08
N PHE A 5 -11.28 22.99 -11.11
CA PHE A 5 -12.14 21.97 -10.51
C PHE A 5 -13.30 21.55 -11.42
N ALA A 6 -13.77 22.46 -12.30
CA ALA A 6 -14.78 22.14 -13.29
C ALA A 6 -14.21 21.23 -14.40
N VAL A 7 -13.01 21.55 -14.90
CA VAL A 7 -12.31 20.75 -15.92
C VAL A 7 -11.97 19.36 -15.38
N ARG A 8 -11.45 19.25 -14.15
CA ARG A 8 -11.15 17.95 -13.53
C ARG A 8 -12.38 17.09 -13.32
N ARG A 9 -13.56 17.68 -13.08
CA ARG A 9 -14.82 16.93 -12.97
C ARG A 9 -15.19 16.24 -14.28
N GLU A 10 -15.05 16.91 -15.42
CA GLU A 10 -15.34 16.32 -16.73
C GLU A 10 -14.38 15.16 -17.04
N VAL A 11 -13.09 15.32 -16.70
CA VAL A 11 -12.11 14.23 -16.81
C VAL A 11 -12.50 13.07 -15.91
N MET A 12 -12.88 13.31 -14.66
CA MET A 12 -13.28 12.25 -13.74
C MET A 12 -14.55 11.50 -14.18
N GLN A 13 -15.50 12.17 -14.84
CA GLN A 13 -16.65 11.50 -15.47
C GLN A 13 -16.22 10.58 -16.63
N HIS A 14 -15.22 10.99 -17.41
CA HIS A 14 -14.63 10.13 -18.45
C HIS A 14 -13.96 8.89 -17.85
N ILE A 15 -13.18 9.07 -16.78
CA ILE A 15 -12.52 7.97 -16.06
C ILE A 15 -13.53 7.03 -15.41
N GLU A 16 -14.63 7.54 -14.86
CA GLU A 16 -15.70 6.72 -14.26
C GLU A 16 -16.27 5.73 -15.28
N LYS A 17 -16.47 6.14 -16.54
CA LYS A 17 -16.90 5.23 -17.60
C LYS A 17 -15.84 4.16 -17.89
N PHE A 18 -14.57 4.55 -18.06
CA PHE A 18 -13.47 3.60 -18.29
C PHE A 18 -13.37 2.57 -17.15
N MET A 19 -13.48 3.04 -15.91
CA MET A 19 -13.44 2.23 -14.71
C MET A 19 -14.57 1.19 -14.70
N LEU A 20 -15.81 1.59 -14.99
CA LEU A 20 -16.96 0.68 -15.08
C LEU A 20 -16.79 -0.36 -16.19
N ASP A 21 -16.33 0.06 -17.37
CA ASP A 21 -16.15 -0.81 -18.53
C ASP A 21 -15.02 -1.84 -18.31
N ASN A 22 -14.02 -1.52 -17.48
CA ASN A 22 -12.81 -2.34 -17.28
C ASN A 22 -12.69 -2.96 -15.88
N MET A 23 -13.66 -2.76 -14.99
CA MET A 23 -13.58 -3.21 -13.59
C MET A 23 -13.24 -4.70 -13.45
N ASN A 24 -13.84 -5.54 -14.29
CA ASN A 24 -13.63 -7.00 -14.30
C ASN A 24 -12.24 -7.44 -14.80
N ASN A 25 -11.46 -6.53 -15.39
CA ASN A 25 -10.06 -6.80 -15.76
C ASN A 25 -9.14 -6.69 -14.55
N TYR A 26 -9.57 -5.97 -13.51
CA TYR A 26 -8.76 -5.68 -12.34
C TYR A 26 -9.28 -6.42 -11.11
N LEU A 27 -10.60 -6.46 -10.88
CA LEU A 27 -11.23 -7.03 -9.69
C LEU A 27 -11.71 -8.45 -9.97
N LYS A 28 -11.51 -9.35 -9.01
CA LYS A 28 -11.91 -10.76 -9.14
C LYS A 28 -13.33 -10.96 -8.62
N SER A 29 -14.04 -11.92 -9.22
CA SER A 29 -15.37 -12.31 -8.73
C SER A 29 -15.27 -12.89 -7.32
N ILE A 30 -16.16 -12.45 -6.42
CA ILE A 30 -16.29 -12.92 -5.03
C ILE A 30 -16.41 -14.46 -4.98
N ASP A 31 -17.09 -15.07 -5.96
CA ASP A 31 -17.30 -16.52 -6.01
C ASP A 31 -16.00 -17.33 -6.23
N THR A 32 -14.93 -16.66 -6.68
CA THR A 32 -13.67 -17.31 -7.11
C THR A 32 -12.43 -16.74 -6.44
N ILE A 33 -12.56 -15.58 -5.78
CA ILE A 33 -11.46 -14.93 -5.10
C ILE A 33 -11.14 -15.69 -3.81
N TRP A 34 -9.86 -15.76 -3.46
CA TRP A 34 -9.41 -16.41 -2.24
C TRP A 34 -10.02 -15.76 -1.00
N GLN A 35 -10.27 -16.56 0.04
CA GLN A 35 -10.75 -16.10 1.34
C GLN A 35 -9.71 -16.41 2.44
N PRO A 36 -9.66 -15.62 3.53
CA PRO A 36 -8.70 -15.87 4.61
C PRO A 36 -8.74 -17.31 5.16
N SER A 37 -9.92 -17.93 5.22
CA SER A 37 -10.11 -19.32 5.65
C SER A 37 -9.39 -20.34 4.78
N ASP A 38 -9.07 -20.02 3.52
CA ASP A 38 -8.37 -20.94 2.61
C ASP A 38 -6.92 -21.19 3.05
N PHE A 39 -6.38 -20.31 3.92
CA PHE A 39 -5.01 -20.35 4.40
C PHE A 39 -4.90 -20.50 5.92
N LEU A 40 -6.01 -20.60 6.65
CA LEU A 40 -6.00 -20.70 8.11
C LEU A 40 -6.44 -22.10 8.56
N PRO A 41 -6.00 -22.56 9.75
CA PRO A 41 -6.51 -23.78 10.34
C PRO A 41 -8.03 -23.82 10.41
N ASP A 42 -8.63 -24.93 9.98
CA ASP A 42 -10.09 -25.06 9.85
C ASP A 42 -10.70 -25.51 11.19
N SER A 43 -11.34 -24.57 11.89
CA SER A 43 -11.93 -24.82 13.22
C SER A 43 -13.09 -25.81 13.23
N THR A 44 -13.61 -26.21 12.07
CA THR A 44 -14.69 -27.20 11.96
C THR A 44 -14.17 -28.64 11.87
N LYS A 45 -12.87 -28.83 11.62
CA LYS A 45 -12.27 -30.15 11.47
C LYS A 45 -11.68 -30.68 12.78
N GLY A 46 -11.67 -32.00 12.93
CA GLY A 46 -11.13 -32.68 14.11
C GLY A 46 -9.61 -32.50 14.30
N ASN A 47 -8.88 -32.11 13.26
CA ASN A 47 -7.43 -31.86 13.30
C ASN A 47 -7.07 -30.37 13.52
N PHE A 48 -8.04 -29.50 13.83
CA PHE A 48 -7.81 -28.06 14.04
C PHE A 48 -6.64 -27.75 14.99
N PHE A 49 -6.60 -28.42 16.15
CA PHE A 49 -5.53 -28.19 17.14
C PHE A 49 -4.14 -28.62 16.64
N GLU A 50 -4.08 -29.63 15.77
CA GLU A 50 -2.84 -30.08 15.14
C GLU A 50 -2.36 -29.03 14.11
N GLU A 51 -3.25 -28.52 13.27
CA GLU A 51 -2.94 -27.46 12.29
C GLU A 51 -2.48 -26.16 12.98
N VAL A 52 -3.12 -25.77 14.10
CA VAL A 52 -2.67 -24.63 14.91
C VAL A 52 -1.28 -24.88 15.50
N LYS A 53 -0.99 -26.09 15.96
CA LYS A 53 0.33 -26.46 16.48
C LYS A 53 1.39 -26.36 15.39
N GLU A 54 1.13 -26.89 14.19
CA GLU A 54 2.04 -26.81 13.04
C GLU A 54 2.32 -25.36 12.61
N LEU A 55 1.29 -24.51 12.60
CA LEU A 55 1.43 -23.07 12.36
C LEU A 55 2.36 -22.43 13.38
N ARG A 56 2.18 -22.71 14.68
CA ARG A 56 3.03 -22.17 15.75
C ARG A 56 4.46 -22.68 15.68
N GLU A 57 4.67 -23.94 15.33
CA GLU A 57 6.02 -24.48 15.12
C GLU A 57 6.72 -23.79 13.94
N SER A 58 6.02 -23.55 12.84
CA SER A 58 6.56 -22.82 11.68
C SER A 58 6.89 -21.36 12.04
N ALA A 59 5.97 -20.69 12.75
CA ALA A 59 6.13 -19.30 13.16
C ALA A 59 7.29 -19.07 14.14
N LYS A 60 7.80 -20.09 14.84
CA LYS A 60 9.03 -19.98 15.67
C LYS A 60 10.27 -19.66 14.85
N GLY A 61 10.32 -20.08 13.58
CA GLY A 61 11.43 -19.84 12.68
C GLY A 61 11.59 -18.37 12.25
N LEU A 62 10.52 -17.58 12.34
CA LEU A 62 10.54 -16.18 11.92
C LEU A 62 11.48 -15.35 12.80
N SER A 63 12.39 -14.65 12.13
CA SER A 63 13.28 -13.67 12.77
C SER A 63 12.52 -12.51 13.41
N TYR A 64 13.15 -11.85 14.38
CA TYR A 64 12.54 -10.74 15.11
C TYR A 64 12.15 -9.58 14.19
N ASP A 65 13.06 -9.16 13.30
CA ASP A 65 12.79 -8.09 12.34
C ASP A 65 11.67 -8.49 11.38
N LEU A 66 11.58 -9.76 10.95
CA LEU A 66 10.53 -10.19 10.02
C LEU A 66 9.16 -10.15 10.68
N LEU A 67 9.10 -10.53 11.96
CA LEU A 67 7.89 -10.42 12.75
C LEU A 67 7.51 -8.95 12.98
N ALA A 68 8.46 -8.06 13.25
CA ALA A 68 8.20 -6.62 13.41
C ALA A 68 7.65 -6.01 12.12
N VAL A 69 8.22 -6.38 10.97
CA VAL A 69 7.71 -5.95 9.66
C VAL A 69 6.31 -6.48 9.40
N LEU A 70 6.09 -7.79 9.61
CA LEU A 70 4.77 -8.39 9.43
C LEU A 70 3.70 -7.76 10.31
N ILE A 71 4.03 -7.37 11.54
CA ILE A 71 3.13 -6.65 12.44
C ILE A 71 2.82 -5.25 11.90
N GLY A 72 3.83 -4.50 11.44
CA GLY A 72 3.64 -3.18 10.85
C GLY A 72 2.81 -3.22 9.58
N ASP A 73 3.05 -4.20 8.71
CA ASP A 73 2.25 -4.46 7.50
C ASP A 73 0.79 -4.76 7.90
N THR A 74 0.56 -5.68 8.86
CA THR A 74 -0.79 -5.99 9.36
C THR A 74 -1.52 -4.76 9.92
N ILE A 75 -0.85 -3.93 10.72
CA ILE A 75 -1.45 -2.71 11.27
C ILE A 75 -1.80 -1.73 10.14
N THR A 76 -0.99 -1.69 9.09
CA THR A 76 -1.26 -0.88 7.90
C THR A 76 -2.50 -1.42 7.18
N GLU A 77 -2.65 -2.73 6.97
CA GLU A 77 -3.86 -3.30 6.35
C GLU A 77 -5.13 -3.05 7.19
N GLU A 78 -5.03 -3.20 8.51
CA GLU A 78 -6.16 -3.00 9.43
C GLU A 78 -6.63 -1.53 9.52
N ALA A 79 -5.81 -0.59 9.04
CA ALA A 79 -6.20 0.82 8.94
C ALA A 79 -7.10 1.13 7.71
N LEU A 80 -7.59 0.12 7.00
CA LEU A 80 -8.49 0.20 5.84
C LEU A 80 -9.63 1.24 5.93
N PRO A 81 -10.34 1.42 7.06
CA PRO A 81 -11.35 2.49 7.18
C PRO A 81 -10.82 3.90 6.85
N THR A 82 -9.54 4.15 7.16
CA THR A 82 -8.86 5.42 6.83
C THR A 82 -8.70 5.56 5.31
N TYR A 83 -8.37 4.49 4.61
CA TYR A 83 -8.11 4.49 3.17
C TYR A 83 -9.42 4.59 2.39
N GLU A 84 -10.43 3.80 2.76
CA GLU A 84 -11.76 3.89 2.18
C GLU A 84 -12.32 5.32 2.34
N SER A 85 -12.36 5.85 3.57
CA SER A 85 -12.89 7.20 3.81
C SER A 85 -12.13 8.26 3.00
N TRP A 86 -10.81 8.17 2.89
CA TRP A 86 -10.01 9.05 2.05
C TRP A 86 -10.36 8.97 0.56
N LEU A 87 -10.51 7.76 0.00
CA LEU A 87 -10.93 7.57 -1.39
C LEU A 87 -12.34 8.13 -1.64
N THR A 88 -13.25 8.01 -0.67
CA THR A 88 -14.59 8.60 -0.80
C THR A 88 -14.59 10.13 -0.73
N MET A 89 -13.53 10.77 -0.23
CA MET A 89 -13.42 12.23 -0.15
C MET A 89 -12.93 12.90 -1.44
N VAL A 90 -12.44 12.15 -2.43
CA VAL A 90 -11.95 12.68 -3.72
C VAL A 90 -12.97 13.61 -4.37
N GLU A 91 -12.54 14.79 -4.82
CA GLU A 91 -13.41 15.74 -5.53
C GLU A 91 -13.55 15.39 -7.03
N GLY A 92 -14.65 15.84 -7.63
CA GLY A 92 -14.89 15.67 -9.08
C GLY A 92 -15.47 14.32 -9.48
N VAL A 93 -15.62 13.37 -8.55
CA VAL A 93 -16.28 12.07 -8.75
C VAL A 93 -17.73 12.09 -8.29
N SER A 94 -18.54 11.17 -8.83
CA SER A 94 -19.90 10.93 -8.30
C SER A 94 -19.86 10.50 -6.83
N LYS A 95 -20.74 11.09 -6.01
CA LYS A 95 -21.00 10.67 -4.62
C LYS A 95 -22.23 9.77 -4.50
N ASP A 96 -22.87 9.47 -5.63
CA ASP A 96 -23.94 8.48 -5.67
C ASP A 96 -23.37 7.11 -5.27
N GLU A 97 -24.04 6.42 -4.37
CA GLU A 97 -23.67 5.07 -3.96
C GLU A 97 -23.59 4.12 -5.16
N GLU A 98 -24.45 4.32 -6.16
CA GLU A 98 -24.46 3.53 -7.39
C GLU A 98 -23.51 4.05 -8.48
N GLY A 99 -22.78 5.14 -8.21
CA GLY A 99 -21.75 5.69 -9.09
C GLY A 99 -20.56 4.75 -9.26
N GLY A 100 -19.87 4.84 -10.40
CA GLY A 100 -18.75 3.99 -10.75
C GLY A 100 -17.56 4.14 -9.80
N TRP A 101 -17.27 5.36 -9.35
CA TRP A 101 -16.22 5.58 -8.35
C TRP A 101 -16.55 4.89 -7.02
N MET A 102 -17.76 5.09 -6.50
CA MET A 102 -18.17 4.47 -5.24
C MET A 102 -18.25 2.95 -5.35
N LYS A 103 -18.65 2.41 -6.51
CA LYS A 103 -18.57 0.97 -6.81
C LYS A 103 -17.13 0.46 -6.78
N TRP A 104 -16.21 1.14 -7.46
CA TRP A 104 -14.79 0.79 -7.42
C TRP A 104 -14.26 0.77 -5.99
N VAL A 105 -14.49 1.84 -5.23
CA VAL A 105 -14.04 1.94 -3.84
C VAL A 105 -14.58 0.77 -3.02
N ARG A 106 -15.88 0.45 -3.08
CA ARG A 106 -16.43 -0.68 -2.34
C ARG A 106 -15.83 -2.03 -2.75
N HIS A 107 -15.65 -2.26 -4.05
CA HIS A 107 -15.07 -3.52 -4.51
C HIS A 107 -13.58 -3.65 -4.15
N TRP A 108 -12.79 -2.59 -4.31
CA TRP A 108 -11.40 -2.53 -3.85
C TRP A 108 -11.33 -2.77 -2.34
N THR A 109 -12.10 -2.01 -1.53
CA THR A 109 -12.16 -2.18 -0.07
C THR A 109 -12.54 -3.60 0.32
N SER A 110 -13.47 -4.24 -0.41
CA SER A 110 -13.86 -5.63 -0.14
C SER A 110 -12.71 -6.62 -0.41
N GLU A 111 -11.87 -6.34 -1.40
CA GLU A 111 -10.66 -7.14 -1.65
C GLU A 111 -9.61 -6.89 -0.55
N GLU A 112 -9.34 -5.64 -0.20
CA GLU A 112 -8.36 -5.22 0.82
C GLU A 112 -8.67 -5.74 2.22
N ASN A 113 -9.95 -5.77 2.62
CA ASN A 113 -10.35 -6.23 3.96
C ASN A 113 -9.79 -7.62 4.28
N ARG A 114 -9.69 -8.49 3.27
CA ARG A 114 -9.18 -9.86 3.42
C ARG A 114 -7.70 -9.91 3.82
N HIS A 115 -6.92 -8.88 3.49
CA HIS A 115 -5.48 -8.85 3.79
C HIS A 115 -5.26 -8.71 5.30
N GLY A 116 -5.84 -7.67 5.91
CA GLY A 116 -5.82 -7.49 7.36
C GLY A 116 -6.41 -8.70 8.09
N ASP A 117 -7.56 -9.19 7.63
CA ASP A 117 -8.24 -10.35 8.21
C ASP A 117 -7.38 -11.62 8.24
N LEU A 118 -6.59 -11.86 7.18
CA LEU A 118 -5.72 -13.03 7.06
C LEU A 118 -4.49 -12.88 7.95
N LEU A 119 -3.80 -11.74 7.85
CA LEU A 119 -2.56 -11.50 8.59
C LEU A 119 -2.81 -11.40 10.10
N ASN A 120 -3.89 -10.75 10.52
CA ASN A 120 -4.28 -10.65 11.93
C ASN A 120 -4.50 -12.04 12.55
N LYS A 121 -5.29 -12.89 11.90
CA LYS A 121 -5.57 -14.25 12.39
C LYS A 121 -4.31 -15.11 12.40
N TYR A 122 -3.42 -14.97 11.42
CA TYR A 122 -2.11 -15.62 11.43
C TYR A 122 -1.28 -15.16 12.65
N LEU A 123 -1.14 -13.85 12.87
CA LEU A 123 -0.38 -13.31 14.00
C LEU A 123 -0.97 -13.72 15.34
N TYR A 124 -2.30 -13.72 15.47
CA TYR A 124 -3.02 -14.21 16.65
C TYR A 124 -2.71 -15.68 16.94
N LEU A 125 -2.81 -16.55 15.93
CA LEU A 125 -2.55 -17.99 16.09
C LEU A 125 -1.06 -18.31 16.32
N SER A 126 -0.16 -17.49 15.77
CA SER A 126 1.30 -17.68 15.88
C SER A 126 1.79 -17.77 17.33
N GLY A 127 1.13 -17.06 18.25
CA GLY A 127 1.55 -16.94 19.64
C GLY A 127 2.88 -16.19 19.85
N ARG A 128 3.40 -15.51 18.82
CA ARG A 128 4.64 -14.73 18.88
C ARG A 128 4.42 -13.24 19.21
N VAL A 129 3.17 -12.79 19.14
CA VAL A 129 2.80 -11.37 19.19
C VAL A 129 1.96 -11.06 20.43
N ASN A 130 2.28 -9.95 21.08
CA ASN A 130 1.44 -9.31 22.07
C ASN A 130 0.26 -8.62 21.37
N MET A 131 -0.80 -9.39 21.11
CA MET A 131 -1.97 -8.92 20.35
C MET A 131 -2.58 -7.65 20.94
N ARG A 132 -2.62 -7.51 22.27
CA ARG A 132 -3.11 -6.27 22.91
C ARG A 132 -2.32 -5.04 22.48
N GLN A 133 -0.99 -5.15 22.31
CA GLN A 133 -0.18 -4.00 21.88
C GLN A 133 -0.36 -3.71 20.38
N LEU A 134 -0.52 -4.76 19.56
CA LEU A 134 -0.86 -4.62 18.15
C LEU A 134 -2.20 -3.89 18.00
N GLU A 135 -3.26 -4.40 18.63
CA GLU A 135 -4.63 -3.85 18.59
C GLU A 135 -4.68 -2.39 19.06
N VAL A 136 -3.95 -2.04 20.13
CA VAL A 136 -3.85 -0.65 20.59
C VAL A 136 -3.15 0.23 19.57
N SER A 137 -2.14 -0.28 18.87
CA SER A 137 -1.42 0.48 17.84
C SER A 137 -2.29 0.67 16.59
N THR A 138 -3.07 -0.33 16.20
CA THR A 138 -4.11 -0.22 15.17
C THR A 138 -5.15 0.81 15.55
N GLN A 139 -5.65 0.78 16.79
CA GLN A 139 -6.63 1.75 17.27
C GLN A 139 -6.07 3.18 17.25
N TYR A 140 -4.80 3.36 17.65
CA TYR A 140 -4.15 4.65 17.54
C TYR A 140 -4.04 5.12 16.09
N LEU A 141 -3.59 4.25 15.18
CA LEU A 141 -3.43 4.63 13.77
C LEU A 141 -4.77 5.04 13.14
N LEU A 142 -5.84 4.29 13.40
CA LEU A 142 -7.20 4.65 12.97
C LEU A 142 -7.68 5.99 13.54
N ALA A 143 -7.43 6.23 14.83
CA ALA A 143 -7.85 7.46 15.50
C ALA A 143 -7.02 8.69 15.07
N ASP A 144 -5.73 8.48 14.81
CA ASP A 144 -4.81 9.53 14.37
C ASP A 144 -4.98 9.83 12.87
N GLY A 145 -5.53 8.89 12.10
CA GLY A 145 -5.70 8.99 10.65
C GLY A 145 -4.36 9.04 9.92
N PHE A 146 -4.30 9.82 8.84
CA PHE A 146 -3.08 10.07 8.09
C PHE A 146 -3.14 11.41 7.33
N ASP A 147 -1.99 12.05 7.13
CA ASP A 147 -1.81 13.14 6.18
C ASP A 147 -0.73 12.76 5.16
N ILE A 148 -1.16 12.51 3.93
CA ILE A 148 -0.31 12.06 2.82
C ILE A 148 -0.13 13.15 1.74
N GLY A 149 -0.60 14.37 2.01
CA GLY A 149 -0.38 15.53 1.14
C GLY A 149 -1.11 15.52 -0.20
N THR A 150 -2.09 14.63 -0.37
CA THR A 150 -2.92 14.50 -1.58
C THR A 150 -4.10 15.46 -1.63
N ASP A 151 -4.53 15.99 -0.47
CA ASP A 151 -5.79 16.74 -0.33
C ASP A 151 -6.97 15.91 -0.90
N GLN A 152 -7.99 16.54 -1.46
CA GLN A 152 -9.10 15.86 -2.14
C GLN A 152 -8.90 15.75 -3.67
N ASP A 153 -7.65 15.89 -4.14
CA ASP A 153 -7.31 15.93 -5.56
C ASP A 153 -7.27 14.53 -6.19
N PRO A 154 -8.07 14.24 -7.23
CA PRO A 154 -8.12 12.91 -7.83
C PRO A 154 -6.80 12.48 -8.48
N TYR A 155 -6.04 13.41 -9.06
CA TYR A 155 -4.82 13.05 -9.79
C TYR A 155 -3.71 12.70 -8.79
N ARG A 156 -3.57 13.51 -7.73
CA ARG A 156 -2.67 13.18 -6.62
C ARG A 156 -3.07 11.87 -5.94
N ASN A 157 -4.37 11.63 -5.78
CA ASN A 157 -4.89 10.38 -5.22
C ASN A 157 -4.43 9.18 -6.05
N PHE A 158 -4.68 9.18 -7.37
CA PHE A 158 -4.32 8.06 -8.24
C PHE A 158 -2.81 7.88 -8.42
N ILE A 159 -2.03 8.98 -8.41
CA ILE A 159 -0.56 8.90 -8.38
C ILE A 159 -0.09 8.24 -7.08
N TYR A 160 -0.69 8.65 -5.95
CA TYR A 160 -0.35 8.10 -4.64
C TYR A 160 -0.71 6.62 -4.54
N THR A 161 -1.93 6.21 -4.91
CA THR A 161 -2.33 4.80 -4.89
C THR A 161 -1.49 3.95 -5.84
N SER A 162 -1.22 4.43 -7.07
CA SER A 162 -0.32 3.73 -8.01
C SER A 162 1.05 3.44 -7.40
N PHE A 163 1.58 4.38 -6.62
CA PHE A 163 2.87 4.22 -5.96
C PHE A 163 2.78 3.26 -4.76
N GLN A 164 1.75 3.41 -3.92
CA GLN A 164 1.58 2.60 -2.72
C GLN A 164 1.31 1.14 -3.04
N GLU A 165 0.44 0.86 -4.00
CA GLU A 165 0.10 -0.50 -4.44
C GLU A 165 1.33 -1.24 -5.02
N LEU A 166 2.24 -0.52 -5.66
CA LEU A 166 3.54 -1.09 -6.06
C LEU A 166 4.45 -1.33 -4.85
N ALA A 167 4.44 -0.44 -3.85
CA ALA A 167 5.23 -0.58 -2.64
C ALA A 167 4.78 -1.78 -1.79
N THR A 168 3.47 -1.93 -1.56
CA THR A 168 2.86 -3.05 -0.84
C THR A 168 3.07 -4.36 -1.61
N ASN A 169 2.94 -4.37 -2.94
CA ASN A 169 3.29 -5.53 -3.76
C ASN A 169 4.73 -6.00 -3.51
N ILE A 170 5.70 -5.07 -3.53
CA ILE A 170 7.11 -5.38 -3.29
C ILE A 170 7.31 -5.90 -1.86
N SER A 171 6.71 -5.23 -0.87
CA SER A 171 6.79 -5.60 0.55
C SER A 171 6.30 -7.04 0.76
N HIS A 172 5.05 -7.32 0.38
CA HIS A 172 4.41 -8.63 0.55
C HIS A 172 5.14 -9.74 -0.18
N ARG A 173 5.64 -9.52 -1.41
CA ARG A 173 6.43 -10.53 -2.14
C ARG A 173 7.75 -10.88 -1.43
N ARG A 174 8.38 -9.89 -0.81
CA ARG A 174 9.65 -10.09 -0.10
C ARG A 174 9.42 -10.73 1.25
N VAL A 175 8.42 -10.30 2.01
CA VAL A 175 7.96 -11.00 3.22
C VAL A 175 7.63 -12.46 2.89
N ALA A 176 6.92 -12.72 1.79
CA ALA A 176 6.63 -14.08 1.34
C ALA A 176 7.90 -14.93 1.09
N SER A 177 8.91 -14.32 0.47
CA SER A 177 10.19 -14.98 0.17
C SER A 177 11.01 -15.25 1.43
N LEU A 178 11.03 -14.28 2.36
CA LEU A 178 11.70 -14.39 3.66
C LEU A 178 11.03 -15.44 4.54
N ALA A 179 9.71 -15.41 4.66
CA ALA A 179 8.93 -16.41 5.41
C ALA A 179 9.22 -17.83 4.93
N LYS A 180 9.25 -18.05 3.60
CA LYS A 180 9.60 -19.35 3.02
C LYS A 180 11.02 -19.78 3.38
N ARG A 181 11.99 -18.86 3.34
CA ARG A 181 13.38 -19.13 3.70
C ARG A 181 13.51 -19.50 5.17
N ASP A 182 12.73 -18.84 6.03
CA ASP A 182 12.70 -19.07 7.47
C ASP A 182 11.84 -20.30 7.86
N GLY A 183 11.29 -21.02 6.87
CA GLY A 183 10.59 -22.30 7.04
C GLY A 183 9.06 -22.21 7.08
N ASP A 184 8.48 -21.01 7.09
CA ASP A 184 7.03 -20.80 7.12
C ASP A 184 6.46 -20.67 5.70
N THR A 185 6.19 -21.83 5.09
CA THR A 185 5.61 -21.89 3.75
C THR A 185 4.13 -21.47 3.71
N LEU A 186 3.44 -21.46 4.85
CA LEU A 186 2.04 -21.05 4.93
C LEU A 186 1.95 -19.53 4.84
N LEU A 187 2.71 -18.82 5.68
CA LEU A 187 2.84 -17.36 5.63
C LEU A 187 3.33 -16.90 4.26
N SER A 188 4.28 -17.64 3.65
CA SER A 188 4.73 -17.37 2.29
C SER A 188 3.59 -17.35 1.26
N LYS A 189 2.66 -18.31 1.34
CA LYS A 189 1.49 -18.35 0.46
C LYS A 189 0.53 -17.20 0.75
N MET A 190 0.27 -16.88 2.02
CA MET A 190 -0.59 -15.77 2.44
C MET A 190 -0.10 -14.44 1.85
N CYS A 191 1.16 -14.08 2.09
CA CYS A 191 1.74 -12.85 1.55
C CYS A 191 1.82 -12.88 0.01
N GLY A 192 1.97 -14.06 -0.60
CA GLY A 192 1.97 -14.22 -2.05
C GLY A 192 0.62 -13.93 -2.70
N VAL A 193 -0.50 -14.31 -2.08
CA VAL A 193 -1.83 -14.01 -2.61
C VAL A 193 -2.24 -12.56 -2.37
N ILE A 194 -1.85 -11.97 -1.23
CA ILE A 194 -2.01 -10.53 -0.96
C ILE A 194 -1.26 -9.74 -2.02
N ALA A 195 0.03 -10.00 -2.24
CA ALA A 195 0.80 -9.36 -3.30
C ALA A 195 0.17 -9.47 -4.70
N SER A 196 -0.52 -10.58 -5.00
CA SER A 196 -1.21 -10.75 -6.28
C SER A 196 -2.40 -9.81 -6.44
N ASP A 197 -3.04 -9.44 -5.33
CA ASP A 197 -4.11 -8.45 -5.29
C ASP A 197 -3.53 -7.04 -5.50
N GLU A 198 -2.49 -6.66 -4.74
CA GLU A 198 -1.76 -5.39 -4.92
C GLU A 198 -1.32 -5.16 -6.37
N ALA A 199 -0.84 -6.21 -7.05
CA ALA A 199 -0.40 -6.11 -8.45
C ALA A 199 -1.54 -5.75 -9.41
N ARG A 200 -2.77 -6.22 -9.13
CA ARG A 200 -3.96 -5.91 -9.92
C ARG A 200 -4.45 -4.49 -9.63
N HIS A 201 -4.45 -4.08 -8.36
CA HIS A 201 -4.84 -2.73 -7.97
C HIS A 201 -3.85 -1.68 -8.47
N ALA A 202 -2.55 -1.94 -8.34
CA ALA A 202 -1.49 -1.12 -8.95
C ALA A 202 -1.69 -0.95 -10.46
N ARG A 203 -2.08 -2.02 -11.17
CA ARG A 203 -2.38 -1.94 -12.60
C ARG A 203 -3.56 -1.01 -12.86
N ALA A 204 -4.66 -1.17 -12.13
CA ALA A 204 -5.85 -0.35 -12.31
C ALA A 204 -5.57 1.15 -12.10
N TYR A 205 -4.92 1.53 -10.99
CA TYR A 205 -4.63 2.93 -10.70
C TYR A 205 -3.65 3.55 -11.70
N LYS A 206 -2.67 2.78 -12.18
CA LYS A 206 -1.78 3.23 -13.26
C LYS A 206 -2.54 3.44 -14.57
N ASP A 207 -3.46 2.54 -14.91
CA ASP A 207 -4.28 2.66 -16.11
C ASP A 207 -5.22 3.87 -16.02
N PHE A 208 -5.74 4.21 -14.83
CA PHE A 208 -6.51 5.44 -14.63
C PHE A 208 -5.68 6.69 -14.94
N ILE A 209 -4.43 6.76 -14.47
CA ILE A 209 -3.52 7.86 -14.83
C ILE A 209 -3.22 7.86 -16.34
N SER A 210 -2.99 6.70 -16.95
CA SER A 210 -2.76 6.59 -18.39
C SER A 210 -3.94 7.14 -19.21
N GLU A 211 -5.18 6.90 -18.81
CA GLU A 211 -6.35 7.50 -19.46
C GLU A 211 -6.45 9.01 -19.22
N ILE A 212 -6.12 9.50 -18.02
CA ILE A 212 -6.11 10.94 -17.73
C ILE A 212 -5.04 11.65 -18.58
N ILE A 213 -3.85 11.07 -18.75
CA ILE A 213 -2.76 11.65 -19.55
C ILE A 213 -3.18 11.91 -21.01
N LYS A 214 -4.10 11.11 -21.57
CA LYS A 214 -4.59 11.30 -22.94
C LYS A 214 -5.39 12.60 -23.11
N VAL A 215 -6.00 13.08 -22.04
CA VAL A 215 -6.92 14.24 -22.08
C VAL A 215 -6.41 15.45 -21.31
N ASP A 216 -5.61 15.25 -20.26
CA ASP A 216 -5.07 16.33 -19.41
C ASP A 216 -3.61 16.06 -18.96
N PRO A 217 -2.65 15.94 -19.92
CA PRO A 217 -1.27 15.56 -19.60
C PRO A 217 -0.54 16.61 -18.75
N ASN A 218 -0.85 17.90 -18.92
CA ASN A 218 -0.18 18.97 -18.19
C ASN A 218 -0.50 18.91 -16.70
N GLU A 219 -1.78 18.76 -16.34
CA GLU A 219 -2.18 18.73 -14.93
C GLU A 219 -1.74 17.43 -14.23
N VAL A 220 -1.68 16.29 -14.94
CA VAL A 220 -1.08 15.06 -14.39
C VAL A 220 0.39 15.27 -14.06
N LEU A 221 1.17 15.88 -14.97
CA LEU A 221 2.59 16.14 -14.72
C LEU A 221 2.80 17.07 -13.53
N LEU A 222 1.98 18.11 -13.40
CA LEU A 222 2.03 19.03 -12.26
C LEU A 222 1.67 18.32 -10.94
N ALA A 223 0.63 17.48 -10.94
CA ALA A 223 0.26 16.68 -9.78
C ALA A 223 1.38 15.68 -9.40
N PHE A 224 2.00 15.03 -10.39
CA PHE A 224 3.07 14.06 -10.16
C PHE A 224 4.34 14.73 -9.64
N GLU A 225 4.73 15.88 -10.22
CA GLU A 225 5.81 16.69 -9.69
C GLU A 225 5.55 17.11 -8.24
N ASP A 226 4.34 17.60 -7.93
CA ASP A 226 3.97 18.03 -6.58
C ASP A 226 4.05 16.88 -5.56
N MET A 227 3.50 15.71 -5.90
CA MET A 227 3.61 14.50 -5.07
C MET A 227 5.06 14.08 -4.86
N MET A 228 5.89 14.15 -5.90
CA MET A 228 7.32 13.83 -5.79
C MET A 228 8.11 14.86 -4.97
N ARG A 229 7.71 16.13 -4.98
CA ARG A 229 8.30 17.18 -4.14
C ARG A 229 7.95 17.00 -2.66
N LYS A 230 6.70 16.64 -2.38
CA LYS A 230 6.20 16.29 -1.03
C LYS A 230 6.76 14.97 -0.51
N LYS A 231 7.21 14.10 -1.42
CA LYS A 231 7.54 12.69 -1.22
C LYS A 231 6.27 11.87 -0.97
N ILE A 232 6.26 10.64 -1.46
CA ILE A 232 5.17 9.71 -1.14
C ILE A 232 5.34 9.26 0.31
N VAL A 233 4.49 9.78 1.18
CA VAL A 233 4.44 9.45 2.61
C VAL A 233 3.82 8.06 2.77
N MET A 234 4.34 7.24 3.68
CA MET A 234 3.72 5.94 3.97
C MET A 234 2.39 6.13 4.72
N PRO A 235 1.36 5.31 4.43
CA PRO A 235 0.06 5.48 5.07
C PRO A 235 0.14 5.35 6.59
N ALA A 236 0.95 4.42 7.09
CA ALA A 236 1.19 4.21 8.51
C ALA A 236 2.25 5.15 9.14
N HIS A 237 2.55 6.32 8.57
CA HIS A 237 3.59 7.21 9.12
C HIS A 237 3.31 7.73 10.55
N PHE A 238 2.06 7.65 11.02
CA PHE A 238 1.69 7.94 12.41
C PHE A 238 1.76 6.73 13.34
N LEU A 239 2.22 5.57 12.87
CA LEU A 239 2.35 4.33 13.65
C LEU A 239 3.06 4.56 14.98
N ARG A 240 2.41 4.11 16.06
CA ARG A 240 2.89 4.27 17.43
C ARG A 240 2.44 3.15 18.35
N GLU A 241 3.30 2.84 19.31
CA GLU A 241 2.98 1.93 20.42
C GLU A 241 2.32 2.66 21.60
N LEU A 242 1.75 1.90 22.53
CA LEU A 242 1.19 2.44 23.76
C LEU A 242 2.17 3.35 24.52
N GLY A 243 1.75 4.59 24.76
CA GLY A 243 2.53 5.60 25.47
C GLY A 243 3.57 6.33 24.63
N LYS A 244 3.61 6.10 23.32
CA LYS A 244 4.42 6.86 22.35
C LYS A 244 3.60 7.94 21.66
N LYS A 245 4.26 8.96 21.13
CA LYS A 245 3.61 9.98 20.28
C LYS A 245 3.42 9.44 18.86
N ALA A 246 2.47 10.03 18.12
CA ALA A 246 2.20 9.66 16.74
C ALA A 246 3.49 9.69 15.90
N GLY A 247 3.76 8.61 15.17
CA GLY A 247 4.91 8.42 14.29
C GLY A 247 6.23 8.06 14.96
N GLU A 248 6.33 8.06 16.30
CA GLU A 248 7.58 7.69 16.99
C GLU A 248 8.00 6.24 16.72
N THR A 249 7.05 5.31 16.53
CA THR A 249 7.36 3.91 16.24
C THR A 249 7.63 3.67 14.76
N PHE A 250 7.06 4.49 13.86
CA PHE A 250 7.18 4.30 12.41
C PHE A 250 8.64 4.21 11.93
N THR A 251 9.54 5.06 12.45
CA THR A 251 10.95 5.05 12.03
C THR A 251 11.63 3.72 12.37
N HIS A 252 11.33 3.15 13.54
CA HIS A 252 11.89 1.85 13.95
C HIS A 252 11.36 0.69 13.10
N PHE A 253 10.08 0.74 12.72
CA PHE A 253 9.47 -0.21 11.78
C PHE A 253 10.12 -0.10 10.39
N ALA A 254 10.26 1.12 9.86
CA ALA A 254 10.90 1.37 8.57
C ALA A 254 12.37 0.90 8.56
N ASP A 255 13.09 1.08 9.67
CA ASP A 255 14.46 0.59 9.81
C ASP A 255 14.53 -0.94 9.78
N ALA A 256 13.58 -1.66 10.39
CA ALA A 256 13.50 -3.12 10.31
C ALA A 256 13.22 -3.60 8.88
N ALA A 257 12.27 -2.96 8.17
CA ALA A 257 11.98 -3.24 6.77
C ALA A 257 13.21 -3.00 5.88
N GLN A 258 13.94 -1.90 6.11
CA GLN A 258 15.16 -1.56 5.38
C GLN A 258 16.28 -2.57 5.65
N ARG A 259 16.50 -3.02 6.89
CA ARG A 259 17.52 -4.04 7.23
C ARG A 259 17.27 -5.36 6.53
N LEU A 260 16.01 -5.79 6.48
CA LEU A 260 15.62 -7.03 5.80
C LEU A 260 15.60 -6.91 4.28
N GLY A 261 15.67 -5.68 3.75
CA GLY A 261 15.47 -5.41 2.34
C GLY A 261 14.03 -5.69 1.90
N VAL A 262 13.05 -5.61 2.80
CA VAL A 262 11.63 -5.78 2.47
C VAL A 262 11.16 -4.58 1.65
N TYR A 263 11.34 -3.37 2.16
CA TYR A 263 11.12 -2.14 1.43
C TYR A 263 12.22 -1.15 1.77
N THR A 264 12.86 -0.59 0.75
CA THR A 264 14.05 0.25 0.88
C THR A 264 13.94 1.55 0.10
N SER A 265 14.85 2.48 0.40
CA SER A 265 15.01 3.69 -0.41
C SER A 265 15.30 3.42 -1.89
N VAL A 266 15.90 2.29 -2.24
CA VAL A 266 16.12 1.88 -3.66
C VAL A 266 14.80 1.51 -4.31
N ASP A 267 13.92 0.81 -3.59
CA ASP A 267 12.60 0.42 -4.10
C ASP A 267 11.72 1.62 -4.40
N TYR A 268 11.75 2.64 -3.54
CA TYR A 268 11.09 3.92 -3.81
C TYR A 268 11.53 4.50 -5.16
N VAL A 269 12.83 4.48 -5.43
CA VAL A 269 13.38 5.02 -6.69
C VAL A 269 13.00 4.15 -7.88
N ASP A 270 13.00 2.83 -7.73
CA ASP A 270 12.64 1.92 -8.81
C ASP A 270 11.15 1.97 -9.14
N ILE A 271 10.27 2.15 -8.14
CA ILE A 271 8.85 2.46 -8.36
C ILE A 271 8.70 3.77 -9.15
N LEU A 272 9.42 4.83 -8.78
CA LEU A 272 9.37 6.09 -9.52
C LEU A 272 9.80 5.91 -10.98
N LYS A 273 10.90 5.19 -11.25
CA LYS A 273 11.34 4.87 -12.62
C LYS A 273 10.28 4.08 -13.37
N GLN A 274 9.68 3.09 -12.71
CA GLN A 274 8.63 2.28 -13.31
C GLN A 274 7.43 3.15 -13.69
N LEU A 275 6.94 4.02 -12.81
CA LEU A 275 5.81 4.91 -13.12
C LEU A 275 6.13 5.91 -14.24
N ILE A 276 7.35 6.47 -14.26
CA ILE A 276 7.82 7.33 -15.36
C ILE A 276 7.78 6.60 -16.71
N ASN A 277 8.19 5.34 -16.72
CA ASN A 277 8.19 4.51 -17.93
C ASN A 277 6.78 4.08 -18.34
N ASP A 278 5.99 3.56 -17.39
CA ASP A 278 4.64 3.05 -17.61
C ASP A 278 3.69 4.16 -18.14
N TRP A 279 3.89 5.41 -17.69
CA TRP A 279 3.14 6.57 -18.16
C TRP A 279 3.79 7.32 -19.33
N GLU A 280 4.87 6.77 -19.89
CA GLU A 280 5.59 7.31 -21.06
C GLU A 280 5.94 8.81 -20.91
N ILE A 281 6.32 9.23 -19.69
CA ILE A 281 6.47 10.65 -19.33
C ILE A 281 7.47 11.38 -20.26
N GLU A 282 8.57 10.72 -20.64
CA GLU A 282 9.55 11.25 -21.59
C GLU A 282 8.95 11.50 -22.99
N GLY A 283 8.00 10.65 -23.39
CA GLY A 283 7.35 10.64 -24.70
C GLY A 283 6.28 11.71 -24.87
N LEU A 284 5.81 12.35 -23.79
CA LEU A 284 4.76 13.36 -23.85
C LEU A 284 5.20 14.60 -24.65
N ARG A 285 4.31 15.07 -25.53
CA ARG A 285 4.50 16.21 -26.44
C ARG A 285 3.34 17.20 -26.29
N SER A 286 3.48 18.37 -26.90
CA SER A 286 2.46 19.44 -26.87
C SER A 286 2.08 19.90 -25.46
N LEU A 287 3.05 19.87 -24.56
CA LEU A 287 2.90 20.37 -23.19
C LEU A 287 3.05 21.90 -23.18
N ASN A 288 2.42 22.54 -22.20
CA ASN A 288 2.68 23.94 -21.90
C ASN A 288 3.99 24.09 -21.11
N ASP A 289 4.44 25.33 -20.89
CA ASP A 289 5.69 25.63 -20.18
C ASP A 289 5.77 25.00 -18.77
N ALA A 290 4.65 24.86 -18.07
CA ALA A 290 4.60 24.27 -16.74
C ALA A 290 4.72 22.74 -16.83
N GLY A 291 4.03 22.10 -17.77
CA GLY A 291 4.14 20.66 -18.05
C GLY A 291 5.53 20.26 -18.51
N GLU A 292 6.17 21.04 -19.39
CA GLU A 292 7.57 20.82 -19.83
C GLU A 292 8.54 20.83 -18.64
N LYS A 293 8.40 21.81 -17.72
CA LYS A 293 9.23 21.89 -16.49
C LYS A 293 8.99 20.72 -15.54
N ALA A 294 7.72 20.32 -15.38
CA ALA A 294 7.35 19.18 -14.55
C ALA A 294 7.94 17.87 -15.09
N ARG A 295 7.83 17.64 -16.41
CA ARG A 295 8.46 16.50 -17.09
C ARG A 295 9.97 16.49 -16.84
N ASP A 296 10.65 17.61 -17.07
CA ASP A 296 12.09 17.75 -16.86
C ASP A 296 12.52 17.48 -15.41
N TYR A 297 11.72 17.91 -14.44
CA TYR A 297 11.95 17.62 -13.02
C TYR A 297 11.83 16.11 -12.75
N LEU A 298 10.73 15.50 -13.19
CA LEU A 298 10.44 14.08 -12.99
C LEU A 298 11.52 13.18 -13.61
N MET A 299 11.94 13.46 -14.85
CA MET A 299 12.96 12.68 -15.55
C MET A 299 14.34 12.72 -14.85
N LYS A 300 14.67 13.82 -14.16
CA LYS A 300 15.96 13.98 -13.45
C LYS A 300 15.91 13.45 -12.01
N LEU A 301 14.72 13.23 -11.46
CA LEU A 301 14.55 12.89 -10.06
C LEU A 301 15.09 11.50 -9.68
N PRO A 302 14.87 10.42 -10.46
CA PRO A 302 15.40 9.10 -10.14
C PRO A 302 16.92 9.07 -9.92
N ASP A 303 17.69 9.74 -10.79
CA ASP A 303 19.15 9.79 -10.67
C ASP A 303 19.60 10.60 -9.45
N ARG A 304 18.84 11.63 -9.09
CA ARG A 304 19.09 12.39 -7.86
C ARG A 304 18.82 11.53 -6.62
N LEU A 305 17.71 10.81 -6.59
CA LEU A 305 17.33 9.98 -5.45
C LEU A 305 18.22 8.74 -5.33
N SER A 306 18.64 8.12 -6.44
CA SER A 306 19.58 6.99 -6.46
C SER A 306 20.88 7.35 -5.75
N ARG A 307 21.46 8.53 -6.07
CA ARG A 307 22.68 9.03 -5.41
C ARG A 307 22.50 9.31 -3.92
N ILE A 308 21.28 9.60 -3.47
CA ILE A 308 20.96 9.78 -2.05
C ILE A 308 20.85 8.42 -1.37
N ALA A 309 20.13 7.48 -1.98
CA ALA A 309 19.95 6.12 -1.48
C ALA A 309 21.29 5.39 -1.31
N GLU A 310 22.20 5.49 -2.28
CA GLU A 310 23.57 4.92 -2.21
C GLU A 310 24.40 5.44 -1.02
N ARG A 311 24.08 6.63 -0.52
CA ARG A 311 24.78 7.26 0.62
C ARG A 311 24.10 6.97 1.95
N MET A 312 22.89 6.42 1.94
CA MET A 312 22.20 6.04 3.17
C MET A 312 22.91 4.84 3.79
N LYS A 313 23.27 4.98 5.07
CA LYS A 313 23.77 3.86 5.85
C LYS A 313 22.60 2.98 6.24
N ASN A 314 22.78 1.66 6.11
CA ASN A 314 21.80 0.73 6.65
C ASN A 314 21.66 0.96 8.17
N PRO A 315 20.43 1.06 8.69
CA PRO A 315 20.21 1.23 10.11
C PRO A 315 20.70 -0.01 10.85
N THR A 316 21.44 0.20 11.94
CA THR A 316 22.02 -0.88 12.75
C THR A 316 21.39 -0.99 14.13
N LEU A 317 20.53 -0.03 14.51
CA LEU A 317 19.92 0.01 15.83
C LEU A 317 18.76 -0.99 15.87
N GLU A 318 18.87 -1.95 16.78
CA GLU A 318 17.77 -2.83 17.14
C GLU A 318 16.82 -2.07 18.09
N TYR A 319 15.52 -2.12 17.79
CA TYR A 319 14.47 -1.54 18.62
C TYR A 319 13.64 -2.66 19.22
N GLN A 320 13.41 -2.60 20.54
CA GLN A 320 12.58 -3.57 21.22
C GLN A 320 11.10 -3.12 21.17
N PHE A 321 10.36 -3.67 20.22
CA PHE A 321 8.91 -3.46 20.10
C PHE A 321 8.15 -4.17 21.23
N LYS A 322 7.17 -3.47 21.80
CA LYS A 322 6.14 -3.99 22.71
C LYS A 322 5.21 -5.00 22.03
N TRP A 323 5.15 -4.99 20.70
CA TRP A 323 4.35 -5.94 19.93
C TRP A 323 4.87 -7.36 20.00
N ILE A 324 6.17 -7.56 20.24
CA ILE A 324 6.79 -8.89 20.22
C ILE A 324 7.09 -9.30 21.65
N HIS A 325 6.64 -10.49 22.05
CA HIS A 325 7.01 -11.01 23.37
C HIS A 325 8.54 -11.18 23.45
N ALA A 326 9.14 -10.71 24.54
CA ALA A 326 10.52 -11.08 24.84
C ALA A 326 10.57 -12.62 24.98
N MET A 327 11.46 -13.25 24.21
CA MET A 327 11.66 -14.71 24.27
C MET A 327 12.19 -15.13 25.64
#